data_AF-A0A8J5TJ97-F1
#
_entry.id   AF-A0A8J5TJ97-F1
#
_cell.length_a   1.000
_cell.length_b   1.000
_cell.length_c   1.000
_cell.angle_alpha   90.00
_cell.angle_beta   90.00
_cell.angle_gamma   90.00
#
_symmetry.space_group_name_H-M   'P 1'
#
loop_
_entity.id
_entity.type
_entity.pdbx_description
1 polymer ?
#
loop_
_entity_poly.entity_id
_entity_poly.type
_entity_poly.pdbx_seq_one_letter_code
_entity_poly.pdbx_strand_id
1 'polypeptide(L)'
;MAKLDLWKCLIQQENTASFSNLDSALIHGNLDSELKKQIITHLTDLKTEFIRYFPEIDEKCEGWKFIRNPFQCEVADVSDELQEKFLELKFNSTAKEDFKELDLETFW
;
A
#
# COMPACT_ATOMS: atom_id res chain seq x y z
N MET A 1 3.62 -1.51 3.79
CA MET A 1 4.92 -2.06 4.23
C MET A 1 4.97 -3.58 4.30
N ALA A 2 3.86 -4.26 4.65
CA ALA A 2 3.83 -5.72 4.84
C ALA A 2 4.38 -6.55 3.66
N LYS A 3 4.24 -6.06 2.41
CA LYS A 3 4.77 -6.74 1.22
C LYS A 3 6.29 -6.87 1.23
N LEU A 4 7.02 -5.82 1.61
CA LEU A 4 8.48 -5.85 1.69
C LEU A 4 8.96 -6.78 2.82
N ASP A 5 8.23 -6.79 3.94
CA ASP A 5 8.52 -7.70 5.06
C ASP A 5 8.29 -9.16 4.66
N LEU A 6 7.19 -9.46 3.95
CA LEU A 6 6.92 -10.79 3.39
C LEU A 6 8.05 -11.23 2.44
N TRP A 7 8.46 -10.37 1.51
CA TRP A 7 9.53 -10.69 0.57
C TRP A 7 10.86 -10.97 1.27
N LYS A 8 11.20 -10.24 2.34
CA LYS A 8 12.37 -10.53 3.17
C LYS A 8 12.28 -11.92 3.80
N CYS A 9 11.14 -12.28 4.37
CA CYS A 9 10.92 -13.61 4.96
C CYS A 9 11.05 -14.74 3.91
N LEU A 10 10.52 -14.53 2.70
CA LEU A 10 10.63 -15.52 1.62
C LEU A 10 12.08 -15.71 1.18
N ILE A 11 12.84 -14.64 1.01
CA ILE A 11 14.26 -14.71 0.66
C ILE A 11 15.08 -15.39 1.77
N GLN A 12 14.74 -15.18 3.05
CA GLN A 12 15.35 -15.91 4.16
C GLN A 12 15.13 -17.43 4.06
N GLN A 13 13.99 -17.85 3.53
CA GLN A 13 13.63 -19.25 3.27
C GLN A 13 14.10 -19.76 1.90
N GLU A 14 14.91 -18.98 1.17
CA GLU A 14 15.38 -19.30 -0.19
C GLU A 14 14.24 -19.44 -1.21
N ASN A 15 13.09 -18.83 -0.91
CA ASN A 15 11.96 -18.76 -1.82
C ASN A 15 12.02 -17.49 -2.67
N THR A 16 12.31 -17.66 -3.95
CA THR A 16 12.46 -16.57 -4.92
C THR A 16 11.22 -16.33 -5.79
N ALA A 17 10.10 -16.99 -5.53
CA ALA A 17 8.89 -16.93 -6.37
C ALA A 17 8.31 -15.51 -6.53
N SER A 18 8.60 -14.59 -5.60
CA SER A 18 8.21 -13.17 -5.70
C SER A 18 9.02 -12.36 -6.71
N PHE A 19 10.12 -12.92 -7.22
CA PHE A 19 11.09 -12.28 -8.11
C PHE A 19 11.30 -13.15 -9.35
N SER A 20 10.37 -13.11 -10.31
CA SER A 20 10.37 -13.98 -11.49
C SER A 20 11.69 -14.06 -12.26
N ASN A 21 12.40 -12.93 -12.42
CA ASN A 21 13.70 -12.89 -13.09
C ASN A 21 14.81 -13.59 -12.28
N LEU A 22 14.78 -13.44 -10.95
CA LEU A 22 15.72 -14.13 -10.06
C LEU A 22 15.40 -15.63 -10.00
N ASP A 23 14.13 -15.97 -9.89
CA ASP A 23 13.62 -17.34 -9.84
C ASP A 23 14.00 -18.12 -11.09
N SER A 24 13.80 -17.50 -12.27
CA SER A 24 14.22 -18.07 -13.56
C SER A 24 15.74 -18.19 -13.71
N ALA A 25 16.53 -17.25 -13.17
CA ALA A 25 17.98 -17.34 -13.18
C ALA A 25 18.51 -18.47 -12.29
N LEU A 26 17.74 -18.89 -11.28
CA LEU A 26 18.12 -19.91 -10.29
C LEU A 26 17.54 -21.30 -10.58
N ILE A 27 16.90 -21.54 -11.73
CA ILE A 27 16.32 -22.85 -12.11
C ILE A 27 17.32 -24.02 -11.93
N HIS A 28 18.62 -23.75 -12.05
CA HIS A 28 19.69 -24.74 -11.93
C HIS A 28 20.71 -24.43 -10.81
N GLY A 29 20.41 -23.49 -9.92
CA GLY A 29 21.36 -23.02 -8.90
C GLY A 29 20.71 -22.67 -7.57
N ASN A 30 21.54 -22.53 -6.53
CA ASN A 30 21.08 -22.08 -5.22
C ASN A 30 21.28 -20.57 -5.08
N LEU A 31 20.46 -19.95 -4.23
CA LEU A 31 20.64 -18.55 -3.88
C LEU A 31 21.91 -18.38 -3.05
N ASP A 32 22.92 -17.72 -3.62
CA ASP A 32 24.16 -17.40 -2.92
C ASP A 32 23.91 -16.56 -1.67
N SER A 33 24.71 -16.83 -0.62
CA SER A 33 24.56 -16.19 0.69
C SER A 33 24.83 -14.68 0.68
N GLU A 34 25.76 -14.21 -0.17
CA GLU A 34 26.06 -12.78 -0.30
C GLU A 34 24.96 -12.09 -1.10
N LEU A 35 24.51 -12.70 -2.20
CA LEU A 35 23.36 -12.18 -2.97
C LEU A 35 22.10 -12.09 -2.11
N LYS A 36 21.82 -13.11 -1.29
CA LYS A 36 20.71 -13.11 -0.31
C LYS A 36 20.79 -11.92 0.64
N LYS A 37 21.98 -11.64 1.19
CA LYS A 37 22.22 -10.50 2.08
C LYS A 37 22.00 -9.17 1.36
N GLN A 38 22.44 -9.05 0.11
CA GLN A 38 22.24 -7.85 -0.71
C GLN A 38 20.76 -7.59 -0.97
N ILE A 39 19.98 -8.62 -1.33
CA ILE A 39 18.53 -8.49 -1.55
C ILE A 39 17.84 -8.02 -0.27
N ILE A 40 18.14 -8.63 0.88
CA ILE A 40 17.56 -8.25 2.17
C ILE A 40 17.92 -6.80 2.54
N THR A 41 19.16 -6.40 2.29
CA THR A 41 19.63 -5.02 2.54
C THR A 41 18.86 -4.05 1.66
N HIS A 42 18.78 -4.32 0.36
CA HIS A 42 18.06 -3.46 -0.58
C HIS A 42 16.57 -3.32 -0.25
N LEU A 43 15.90 -4.41 0.13
CA LEU A 43 14.50 -4.37 0.59
C LEU A 43 14.33 -3.54 1.88
N THR A 44 15.33 -3.53 2.75
CA THR A 44 15.35 -2.74 3.99
C THR A 44 15.56 -1.26 3.69
N ASP A 45 16.48 -0.94 2.80
CA ASP A 45 16.74 0.43 2.37
C ASP A 45 15.52 0.99 1.63
N LEU A 46 14.94 0.22 0.72
CA LEU A 46 13.71 0.60 0.02
C LEU A 46 12.57 0.91 1.00
N LYS A 47 12.39 0.08 2.03
CA LYS A 47 11.39 0.33 3.09
C LYS A 47 11.66 1.65 3.81
N THR A 48 12.92 1.88 4.19
CA THR A 48 13.37 3.13 4.85
C THR A 48 13.09 4.34 3.97
N GLU A 49 13.39 4.24 2.67
CA GLU A 49 13.16 5.30 1.70
C GLU A 49 11.68 5.60 1.49
N PHE A 50 10.82 4.59 1.42
CA PHE A 50 9.37 4.83 1.37
C PHE A 50 8.87 5.57 2.61
N ILE A 51 9.33 5.21 3.81
CA ILE A 51 8.96 5.92 5.05
C ILE A 51 9.48 7.36 5.04
N ARG A 52 10.70 7.57 4.53
CA ARG A 52 11.33 8.90 4.43
C ARG A 52 10.63 9.81 3.43
N TYR A 53 10.30 9.30 2.25
CA TYR A 53 9.65 10.08 1.19
C TYR A 53 8.17 10.31 1.46
N PHE A 54 7.51 9.38 2.14
CA PHE A 54 6.08 9.45 2.43
C PHE A 54 5.82 9.30 3.93
N PRO A 55 6.22 10.28 4.75
CA PRO A 55 6.07 10.21 6.21
C PRO A 55 4.61 10.13 6.66
N GLU A 56 3.68 10.57 5.80
CA GLU A 56 2.23 10.62 6.04
C GLU A 56 1.51 9.33 5.60
N ILE A 57 2.20 8.40 4.92
CA ILE A 57 1.70 7.05 4.63
C ILE A 57 1.90 6.20 5.90
N ASP A 58 1.19 6.57 6.96
CA ASP A 58 0.82 5.59 7.97
C ASP A 58 -0.37 4.81 7.40
N GLU A 59 -0.24 3.48 7.29
CA GLU A 59 -1.36 2.60 6.89
C GLU A 59 -2.56 2.75 7.85
N LYS A 60 -2.34 3.31 9.04
CA LYS A 60 -3.36 3.65 10.05
C LYS A 60 -3.89 5.07 9.95
N CYS A 61 -3.40 5.90 9.03
CA CYS A 61 -3.92 7.25 8.88
C CYS A 61 -5.38 7.14 8.39
N GLU A 62 -6.29 7.50 9.29
CA GLU A 62 -7.75 7.41 9.10
C GLU A 62 -8.22 8.22 7.88
N GLY A 63 -7.49 9.28 7.52
CA GLY A 63 -7.72 10.07 6.30
C GLY A 63 -7.65 9.26 4.99
N TRP A 64 -6.95 8.12 4.95
CA TRP A 64 -6.94 7.25 3.77
C TRP A 64 -8.23 6.46 3.59
N LYS A 65 -9.04 6.28 4.64
CA LYS A 65 -10.36 5.64 4.50
C LYS A 65 -11.28 6.53 3.70
N PHE A 66 -11.25 7.85 3.94
CA PHE A 66 -11.99 8.83 3.17
C PHE A 66 -11.65 8.79 1.68
N ILE A 67 -10.36 8.81 1.32
CA ILE A 67 -9.91 8.77 -0.08
C ILE A 67 -10.29 7.46 -0.78
N ARG A 68 -10.23 6.33 -0.06
CA ARG A 68 -10.55 5.01 -0.64
C ARG A 68 -12.04 4.76 -0.77
N ASN A 69 -12.83 5.19 0.21
CA ASN A 69 -14.29 5.08 0.18
C ASN A 69 -14.91 6.09 1.16
N PRO A 70 -15.34 7.27 0.68
CA PRO A 70 -15.90 8.29 1.56
C PRO A 70 -17.22 7.83 2.20
N PHE A 71 -17.96 6.92 1.55
CA PHE A 71 -19.25 6.47 2.04
C PHE A 71 -19.17 5.46 3.20
N GLN A 72 -18.00 4.82 3.40
CA GLN A 72 -17.72 3.93 4.53
C GLN A 72 -16.93 4.59 5.66
N CYS A 73 -16.50 5.85 5.49
CA CYS A 73 -15.77 6.61 6.49
C CYS A 73 -16.72 7.18 7.55
N GLU A 74 -16.29 7.24 8.82
CA GLU A 74 -17.04 7.95 9.86
C GLU A 74 -16.69 9.44 9.86
N VAL A 75 -17.62 10.29 10.29
CA VAL A 75 -17.39 11.75 10.36
C VAL A 75 -16.23 12.08 11.31
N ALA A 76 -16.11 11.32 12.40
CA ALA A 76 -15.05 11.49 13.39
C ALA A 76 -13.64 11.18 12.84
N ASP A 77 -13.55 10.49 11.70
CA ASP A 77 -12.28 10.16 11.05
C ASP A 77 -11.82 11.29 10.09
N VAL A 78 -12.64 12.33 9.92
CA VAL A 78 -12.38 13.48 9.04
C VAL A 78 -12.06 14.72 9.88
N SER A 79 -11.07 15.51 9.44
CA SER A 79 -10.72 16.79 10.08
C SER A 79 -11.94 17.68 10.23
N ASP A 80 -12.05 18.35 11.39
CA ASP A 80 -13.19 19.22 11.76
C ASP A 80 -13.54 20.22 10.65
N GLU A 81 -12.53 20.79 9.99
CA GLU A 81 -12.69 21.78 8.91
C GLU A 81 -13.40 21.22 7.65
N LEU A 82 -13.41 19.89 7.49
CA LEU A 82 -13.98 19.21 6.32
C LEU A 82 -15.26 18.43 6.65
N GLN A 83 -15.65 18.31 7.93
CA GLN A 83 -16.78 17.47 8.35
C GLN A 83 -18.12 17.88 7.71
N GLU A 84 -18.39 19.17 7.55
CA GLU A 84 -19.63 19.65 6.89
C GLU A 84 -19.70 19.23 5.42
N LYS A 85 -18.64 19.50 4.64
CA LYS A 85 -18.55 19.10 3.24
C LYS A 85 -18.57 17.57 3.07
N PHE A 86 -17.95 16.87 4.02
CA PHE A 86 -17.98 15.42 4.06
C PHE A 86 -19.40 14.88 4.26
N LEU A 87 -20.19 15.47 5.17
CA LEU A 87 -21.59 15.10 5.38
C LEU A 87 -22.43 15.32 4.12
N GLU A 88 -22.23 16.45 3.43
CA GLU A 88 -22.89 16.72 2.14
C GLU A 88 -22.59 15.61 1.12
N LEU A 89 -21.32 15.22 0.97
CA LEU A 89 -20.92 14.13 0.09
C LEU A 89 -21.50 12.77 0.54
N LYS A 90 -21.40 12.44 1.83
CA LYS A 90 -21.83 11.15 2.40
C LYS A 90 -23.34 10.89 2.20
N PHE A 91 -24.15 11.94 2.24
CA PHE A 91 -25.60 11.87 2.05
C PHE A 91 -26.06 12.18 0.61
N ASN A 92 -25.14 12.44 -0.32
CA ASN A 92 -25.45 12.59 -1.72
C ASN A 92 -25.66 11.21 -2.38
N SER A 93 -26.91 10.87 -2.69
CA SER A 93 -27.26 9.60 -3.31
C SER A 93 -26.69 9.43 -4.71
N THR A 94 -26.63 10.50 -5.50
CA THR A 94 -26.06 10.49 -6.85
C THR A 94 -24.57 10.21 -6.80
N ALA A 95 -23.82 10.94 -5.96
CA ALA A 95 -22.40 10.69 -5.79
C ALA A 95 -22.13 9.25 -5.30
N LYS A 96 -23.01 8.70 -4.45
CA LYS A 96 -22.88 7.31 -3.99
C LYS A 96 -23.14 6.27 -5.08
N GLU A 97 -24.00 6.59 -6.05
CA GLU A 97 -24.23 5.74 -7.22
C GLU A 97 -23.05 5.86 -8.19
N ASP A 98 -22.61 7.08 -8.49
CA ASP A 98 -21.45 7.34 -9.34
C ASP A 98 -20.19 6.63 -8.82
N PHE A 99 -19.94 6.65 -7.51
CA PHE A 99 -18.80 5.96 -6.91
C PHE A 99 -18.79 4.44 -7.13
N LYS A 100 -19.95 3.81 -7.35
CA LYS A 100 -20.02 2.37 -7.63
C LYS A 100 -19.67 2.03 -9.08
N GLU A 101 -19.93 2.97 -9.98
CA GLU A 101 -19.80 2.78 -11.43
C GLU A 101 -18.47 3.34 -11.96
N LEU A 102 -17.96 4.40 -11.34
CA LEU A 102 -16.73 5.08 -11.70
C LEU A 102 -15.52 4.51 -10.96
N ASP A 103 -14.35 4.56 -11.59
CA ASP A 103 -13.09 4.35 -10.90
C ASP A 103 -12.75 5.55 -10.00
N LEU A 104 -11.78 5.36 -9.08
CA LEU A 104 -11.39 6.37 -8.11
C LEU A 104 -10.84 7.65 -8.76
N GLU A 105 -10.15 7.55 -9.90
CA GLU A 105 -9.59 8.74 -10.56
C GLU A 105 -10.68 9.58 -11.21
N THR A 106 -11.71 8.94 -11.78
CA THR A 106 -12.83 9.65 -12.41
C THR A 106 -13.82 10.24 -11.38
N PHE A 107 -13.91 9.63 -10.20
CA PHE A 107 -14.82 10.09 -9.13
C PHE A 107 -14.34 11.35 -8.39
N TRP A 108 -13.04 11.43 -8.10
CA TRP A 108 -12.43 12.54 -7.34
C TRP A 108 -12.15 13.78 -8.20
#